data_AF-A0A1B2Z562-F1
#
_entry.id   AF-A0A1B2Z562-F1
#
_cell.length_a   1.000
_cell.length_b   1.000
_cell.length_c   1.000
_cell.angle_alpha   90.00
_cell.angle_beta   90.00
_cell.angle_gamma   90.00
#
_symmetry.space_group_name_H-M   'P 1'
#
loop_
_entity.id
_entity.type
_entity.pdbx_description
1 polymer ?
#
loop_
_entity_poly.entity_id
_entity_poly.type
_entity_poly.pdbx_seq_one_letter_code
_entity_poly.pdbx_strand_id
1 'polypeptide(L)'
;MTPKVCSRCKNKLSCSAQDISACKCNSIKLSENTKEFLQKTNYDCLCNSCLDDVNNKIASISELGSSEQLKEKRDFYYENGFVVFTELYHMVKGKCCRSNCRHCAYGFKLL
;
A
#
# COMPACT_ATOMS: atom_id res chain seq x y z
N MET A 1 -15.68 -19.00 12.23
CA MET A 1 -14.58 -18.42 11.42
C MET A 1 -14.81 -16.93 11.32
N THR A 2 -13.86 -16.09 11.74
CA THR A 2 -13.98 -14.65 11.55
C THR A 2 -13.82 -14.32 10.06
N PRO A 3 -14.65 -13.42 9.49
CA PRO A 3 -14.48 -13.02 8.10
C PRO A 3 -13.12 -12.33 7.94
N LYS A 4 -12.32 -12.78 6.98
CA LYS A 4 -11.08 -12.09 6.60
C LYS A 4 -11.44 -10.68 6.11
N VAL A 5 -10.64 -9.69 6.50
CA VAL A 5 -10.79 -8.29 6.10
C VAL A 5 -9.51 -7.80 5.44
N CYS A 6 -9.63 -6.82 4.56
CA CYS A 6 -8.48 -6.18 3.92
C CYS A 6 -7.63 -5.47 4.97
N SER A 7 -6.34 -5.76 5.02
CA SER A 7 -5.41 -5.16 5.99
C SER A 7 -5.31 -3.64 5.86
N ARG A 8 -5.54 -3.11 4.65
CA ARG A 8 -5.41 -1.70 4.30
C ARG A 8 -6.70 -0.90 4.48
N CYS A 9 -7.80 -1.31 3.83
CA CYS A 9 -9.08 -0.58 3.88
C CYS A 9 -10.13 -1.15 4.83
N LYS A 10 -9.87 -2.31 5.46
CA LYS A 10 -10.78 -2.99 6.40
C LYS A 10 -12.09 -3.54 5.82
N ASN A 11 -12.32 -3.40 4.51
CA ASN A 11 -13.44 -4.05 3.83
C ASN A 11 -13.37 -5.58 3.96
N LYS A 12 -14.55 -6.22 4.05
CA LYS A 12 -14.65 -7.69 4.08
C LYS A 12 -14.10 -8.29 2.79
N LEU A 13 -13.32 -9.37 2.93
CA LEU A 13 -12.83 -10.17 1.81
C LEU A 13 -13.73 -11.40 1.69
N SER A 14 -14.36 -11.56 0.53
CA SER A 14 -15.11 -12.76 0.19
C SER A 14 -14.21 -13.69 -0.60
N CYS A 15 -13.56 -14.63 0.09
CA CYS A 15 -12.84 -15.73 -0.55
C CYS A 15 -13.60 -17.02 -0.27
N SER A 16 -14.36 -17.50 -1.26
CA SER A 16 -15.02 -18.79 -1.20
C SER A 16 -14.11 -19.81 -1.89
N ALA A 17 -13.34 -20.56 -1.11
CA ALA A 17 -12.44 -21.60 -1.64
C ALA A 17 -13.17 -22.70 -2.45
N GLN A 18 -14.50 -22.76 -2.33
CA GLN A 18 -15.39 -23.68 -3.05
C GLN A 18 -15.69 -23.23 -4.49
N ASP A 19 -15.44 -21.96 -4.83
CA ASP A 19 -15.63 -21.42 -6.17
C ASP A 19 -14.52 -20.41 -6.48
N ILE A 20 -13.37 -20.95 -6.89
CA ILE A 20 -12.17 -20.18 -7.25
C ILE A 20 -12.46 -19.26 -8.44
N SER A 21 -13.37 -19.66 -9.35
CA SER A 21 -13.79 -18.88 -10.51
C SER A 21 -14.54 -17.62 -10.11
N ALA A 22 -15.25 -17.64 -8.98
CA ALA A 22 -15.89 -16.47 -8.38
C ALA A 22 -14.93 -15.61 -7.54
N CYS A 23 -13.67 -16.04 -7.34
CA CYS A 23 -12.68 -15.23 -6.64
C CYS A 23 -12.22 -14.08 -7.53
N LYS A 24 -12.54 -12.85 -7.11
CA LYS A 24 -12.04 -11.63 -7.76
C LYS A 24 -10.50 -11.60 -7.85
N CYS A 25 -9.80 -12.35 -7.01
CA CYS A 25 -8.34 -12.47 -7.03
C CYS A 25 -7.75 -12.97 -8.36
N ASN A 26 -8.51 -13.70 -9.19
CA ASN A 26 -7.99 -14.23 -10.45
C ASN A 26 -7.84 -13.17 -11.56
N SER A 27 -8.49 -12.02 -11.42
CA SER A 27 -8.52 -10.99 -12.47
C SER A 27 -7.43 -9.92 -12.30
N ILE A 28 -6.69 -9.92 -11.19
CA ILE A 28 -5.72 -8.86 -10.91
C ILE A 28 -4.37 -9.14 -11.55
N LYS A 29 -3.82 -8.12 -12.22
CA LYS A 29 -2.50 -8.17 -12.84
C LYS A 29 -1.58 -7.18 -12.12
N LEU A 30 -0.61 -7.71 -11.37
CA LEU A 30 0.39 -6.92 -10.65
C LEU A 30 1.68 -6.85 -11.46
N SER A 31 2.27 -5.65 -11.53
CA SER A 31 3.63 -5.49 -12.07
C SER A 31 4.67 -6.16 -11.17
N GLU A 32 5.86 -6.44 -11.70
CA GLU A 32 6.91 -7.08 -10.93
C GLU A 32 7.38 -6.21 -9.75
N ASN A 33 7.57 -4.90 -10.00
CA ASN A 33 7.92 -3.93 -8.96
C ASN A 33 6.86 -3.89 -7.83
N THR A 34 5.59 -4.05 -8.17
CA THR A 34 4.51 -4.11 -7.17
C THR A 34 4.60 -5.38 -6.33
N LYS A 35 4.91 -6.53 -6.94
CA LYS A 35 5.13 -7.78 -6.19
C LYS A 35 6.31 -7.65 -5.24
N GLU A 36 7.44 -7.12 -5.71
CA GLU A 36 8.62 -6.86 -4.89
C GLU A 36 8.33 -5.91 -3.73
N PHE A 37 7.52 -4.86 -3.97
CA PHE A 37 7.09 -3.95 -2.92
C PHE A 37 6.24 -4.69 -1.88
N LEU A 38 5.22 -5.45 -2.30
CA LEU A 38 4.32 -6.18 -1.41
C LEU A 38 5.06 -7.19 -0.52
N GLN A 39 6.09 -7.87 -1.05
CA GLN A 39 6.95 -8.78 -0.28
C GLN A 39 7.69 -8.09 0.88
N LYS A 40 7.88 -6.77 0.81
CA LYS A 40 8.54 -5.96 1.86
C LYS A 40 7.54 -5.38 2.87
N THR A 41 6.24 -5.64 2.72
CA THR A 41 5.18 -5.10 3.59
C THR A 41 4.77 -6.10 4.67
N ASN A 42 4.10 -5.58 5.70
CA ASN A 42 3.45 -6.32 6.78
C ASN A 42 1.93 -6.46 6.56
N TYR A 43 1.44 -6.24 5.33
CA TYR A 43 0.04 -6.46 5.04
C TYR A 43 -0.28 -7.96 5.07
N ASP A 44 -1.36 -8.34 5.75
CA ASP A 44 -2.05 -9.62 5.48
C ASP A 44 -2.88 -9.43 4.17
N CYS A 45 -3.99 -10.14 3.98
CA CYS A 45 -4.76 -10.05 2.74
C CYS A 45 -5.18 -8.61 2.35
N LEU A 46 -5.07 -8.27 1.06
CA LEU A 46 -5.53 -7.01 0.46
C LEU A 46 -6.65 -7.29 -0.55
N CYS A 47 -7.65 -6.42 -0.62
CA CYS A 47 -8.69 -6.51 -1.65
C CYS A 47 -8.15 -6.01 -3.00
N ASN A 48 -8.78 -6.42 -4.10
CA ASN A 48 -8.39 -6.01 -5.46
C ASN A 48 -8.24 -4.50 -5.61
N SER A 49 -9.18 -3.70 -5.11
CA SER A 49 -9.07 -2.24 -5.21
C SER A 49 -7.85 -1.68 -4.48
N CYS A 50 -7.46 -2.25 -3.34
CA CYS A 50 -6.24 -1.86 -2.64
C CYS A 50 -4.99 -2.32 -3.38
N LEU A 51 -5.02 -3.50 -4.00
CA LEU A 51 -3.92 -4.02 -4.81
C LEU A 51 -3.73 -3.20 -6.09
N ASP A 52 -4.81 -2.83 -6.79
CA ASP A 52 -4.78 -1.95 -7.95
C ASP A 52 -4.26 -0.56 -7.57
N ASP A 53 -4.69 -0.01 -6.43
CA ASP A 53 -4.17 1.27 -5.94
C ASP A 53 -2.67 1.20 -5.62
N VAL A 54 -2.17 0.12 -4.99
CA VAL A 54 -0.73 -0.08 -4.82
C VAL A 54 -0.04 -0.16 -6.18
N ASN A 55 -0.60 -0.95 -7.11
CA ASN A 55 0.00 -1.17 -8.41
C ASN A 55 0.13 0.14 -9.21
N ASN A 56 -0.90 0.99 -9.18
CA ASN A 56 -0.90 2.30 -9.81
C ASN A 56 0.11 3.24 -9.14
N LYS A 57 0.17 3.28 -7.80
CA LYS A 57 1.14 4.10 -7.08
C LYS A 57 2.58 3.71 -7.41
N ILE A 58 2.89 2.41 -7.45
CA ILE A 58 4.22 1.92 -7.83
C ILE A 58 4.57 2.28 -9.28
N ALA A 59 3.61 2.15 -10.21
CA ALA A 59 3.81 2.57 -11.60
C ALA A 59 4.11 4.08 -11.71
N SER A 60 3.42 4.92 -10.93
CA SER A 60 3.70 6.36 -10.90
C SER A 60 5.08 6.69 -10.30
N ILE A 61 5.58 5.90 -9.35
CA ILE A 61 6.91 6.14 -8.75
C ILE A 61 8.04 6.00 -9.76
N SER A 62 7.95 5.05 -10.70
CA SER A 62 8.94 4.93 -11.78
C SER A 62 9.05 6.17 -12.66
N GLU A 63 7.98 6.96 -12.77
CA GLU A 63 7.95 8.19 -13.57
C GLU A 63 8.34 9.45 -12.79
N LEU A 64 8.28 9.39 -11.45
CA LEU A 64 8.51 10.57 -10.60
C LEU A 64 9.99 10.98 -10.49
N GLY A 65 10.91 10.12 -10.96
CA GLY A 65 12.35 10.34 -10.92
C GLY A 65 12.91 10.46 -9.51
N SER A 66 14.17 10.07 -9.30
CA SER A 66 14.90 10.34 -8.05
C SER A 66 15.32 11.81 -7.96
N SER A 67 14.36 12.73 -8.05
CA SER A 67 14.61 14.14 -7.76
C SER A 67 14.73 14.29 -6.24
N GLU A 68 15.86 14.81 -5.77
CA GLU A 68 16.14 14.99 -4.34
C GLU A 68 15.22 16.02 -3.65
N GLN A 69 14.39 16.74 -4.41
CA GLN A 69 13.49 17.75 -3.86
C GLN A 69 12.14 17.17 -3.46
N LEU A 70 11.83 17.29 -2.16
CA LEU A 70 10.52 16.99 -1.60
C LEU A 70 9.49 18.04 -2.05
N LYS A 71 8.34 17.58 -2.51
CA LYS A 71 7.22 18.42 -2.96
C LYS A 71 6.10 18.38 -1.93
N GLU A 72 5.71 19.55 -1.43
CA GLU A 72 4.52 19.70 -0.59
C GLU A 72 3.27 19.22 -1.35
N LYS A 73 2.27 18.72 -0.62
CA LYS A 73 1.03 18.06 -1.10
C LYS A 73 1.25 16.72 -1.81
N ARG A 74 2.47 16.40 -2.26
CA ARG A 74 2.85 15.08 -2.80
C ARG A 74 3.51 14.21 -1.75
N ASP A 75 4.61 14.68 -1.18
CA ASP A 75 5.48 13.91 -0.28
C ASP A 75 5.16 14.19 1.19
N PHE A 76 4.71 15.41 1.48
CA PHE A 76 4.30 15.82 2.82
C PHE A 76 3.28 16.95 2.76
N TYR A 77 2.63 17.22 3.89
CA TYR A 77 1.80 18.40 4.10
C TYR A 77 1.96 18.91 5.54
N TYR A 78 1.53 20.14 5.81
CA TYR A 78 1.51 20.69 7.16
C TYR A 78 0.17 20.42 7.84
N GLU A 79 0.20 19.96 9.08
CA GLU A 79 -0.97 19.77 9.93
C GLU A 79 -0.62 20.26 11.34
N ASN A 80 -1.35 21.27 11.86
CA ASN A 80 -1.11 21.85 13.19
C ASN A 80 0.35 22.29 13.44
N GLY A 81 1.03 22.82 12.41
CA GLY A 81 2.43 23.24 12.49
C GLY A 81 3.46 22.10 12.39
N PHE A 82 3.02 20.85 12.26
CA PHE A 82 3.89 19.69 12.06
C PHE A 82 3.94 19.26 10.59
N VAL A 83 5.08 18.72 10.16
CA VAL A 83 5.24 18.07 8.85
C VAL A 83 4.70 16.65 8.92
N VAL A 84 3.76 16.33 8.05
CA VAL A 84 3.16 15.00 7.94
C VAL A 84 3.50 14.40 6.58
N PHE A 85 4.35 13.37 6.58
CA PHE A 85 4.72 12.65 5.36
C PHE A 85 3.56 11.80 4.83
N THR A 86 3.43 11.73 3.51
CA THR A 86 2.40 10.95 2.81
C THR A 86 2.81 9.50 2.63
N GLU A 87 1.85 8.66 2.25
CA GLU A 87 2.11 7.27 1.86
C GLU A 87 3.10 7.18 0.70
N LEU A 88 2.98 8.08 -0.30
CA LEU A 88 3.83 8.11 -1.48
C LEU A 88 5.29 8.37 -1.12
N TYR A 89 5.57 9.32 -0.21
CA TYR A 89 6.92 9.55 0.29
C TYR A 89 7.54 8.28 0.88
N HIS A 90 6.77 7.53 1.66
CA HIS A 90 7.24 6.28 2.23
C HIS A 90 7.47 5.19 1.19
N MET A 91 6.66 5.12 0.14
CA MET A 91 6.89 4.20 -0.98
C MET A 91 8.18 4.56 -1.74
N VAL A 92 8.40 5.84 -2.07
CA VAL A 92 9.61 6.33 -2.76
C VAL A 92 10.86 6.11 -1.91
N LYS A 93 10.77 6.26 -0.59
CA LYS A 93 11.87 5.98 0.35
C LYS A 93 12.35 4.51 0.27
N GLY A 94 11.50 3.58 -0.17
CA GLY A 94 11.89 2.21 -0.49
C GLY A 94 12.15 1.29 0.72
N LYS A 95 12.02 1.78 1.96
CA LYS A 95 12.18 0.96 3.19
C LYS A 95 11.26 1.38 4.33
N CYS A 96 10.76 0.38 5.07
CA CYS A 96 10.00 0.59 6.30
C CYS A 96 10.92 1.02 7.44
N CYS A 97 10.58 2.09 8.16
CA CYS A 97 11.35 2.61 9.29
C CYS A 97 10.91 2.08 10.67
N ARG A 98 9.81 1.31 10.72
CA ARG A 98 9.22 0.74 11.96
C ARG A 98 8.86 1.77 13.05
N SER A 99 8.66 3.03 12.67
CA SER A 99 8.30 4.11 13.60
C SER A 99 6.78 4.30 13.77
N ASN A 100 5.97 3.28 13.47
CA ASN A 100 4.50 3.33 13.57
C ASN A 100 3.86 4.54 12.85
N CYS A 101 4.32 4.84 11.62
CA CYS A 101 3.93 6.04 10.88
C CYS A 101 2.42 6.09 10.58
N ARG A 102 1.82 7.29 10.68
CA ARG A 102 0.40 7.54 10.35
C ARG A 102 0.03 7.09 8.93
N HIS A 103 0.88 7.36 7.94
CA HIS A 103 0.68 6.98 6.53
C HIS A 103 1.63 5.84 6.11
N CYS A 104 1.81 4.83 6.96
CA CYS A 104 2.73 3.73 6.69
C CYS A 104 2.34 2.98 5.40
N ALA A 105 3.15 3.13 4.35
CA ALA A 105 2.97 2.40 3.09
C ALA A 105 3.19 0.89 3.24
N TYR A 106 3.89 0.45 4.29
CA TYR A 106 4.30 -0.94 4.52
C TYR A 106 3.38 -1.70 5.49
N GLY A 107 2.30 -1.09 5.99
CA GLY A 107 1.36 -1.78 6.89
C GLY A 107 1.90 -2.12 8.28
N PHE A 108 3.08 -1.61 8.67
CA PHE A 108 3.64 -1.82 10.00
C PHE A 108 2.81 -1.08 11.06
N LYS A 109 2.46 -1.77 12.14
CA LYS A 109 1.86 -1.20 13.36
C LYS A 109 2.55 -1.80 14.58
N LEU A 110 2.77 -0.99 15.61
CA LEU A 110 3.12 -1.51 16.93
C LEU A 110 1.90 -2.25 17.49
N LEU A 111 2.10 -3.52 17.83
CA LEU A 111 1.08 -4.40 18.42
C LEU A 111 0.81 -4.02 19.87
#